data_AF-A0A150WBC0-F1
#
_entry.id   AF-A0A150WBC0-F1
#
_cell.length_a   1.000
_cell.length_b   1.000
_cell.length_c   1.000
_cell.angle_alpha   90.00
_cell.angle_beta   90.00
_cell.angle_gamma   90.00
#
_symmetry.space_group_name_H-M   'P 1'
#
loop_
_entity.id
_entity.type
_entity.pdbx_description
1 polymer ?
#
loop_
_entity_poly.entity_id
_entity_poly.type
_entity_poly.pdbx_seq_one_letter_code
_entity_poly.pdbx_strand_id
1 'polypeptide(L)'
;MSTLKFVDICPEGLSVFSKYLDFLSQQKSLGWSVEHHATFSAEIMEGALAVKIAPSLSDEILPQLRVLPTQVRTSEVLDSFFKEEGGWYPRLILHEAIRSVLVQEARDLDIRAPGFVVGESKEARVAAGVLAEMGVSEIFLVGDPAVLEPQKNILSRQQLGIRFNILNPEDLTLQAVSAGIMINTMDLRQNKSLLTDLSYFNFMKRSGYALDLNLFPLENLLLEEAERADLKVLSPILVAETFTRLWFQRLKLGNDISNEEIRATWNTFLKENSSSV
;
A
#
# COMPACT_ATOMS: atom_id res chain seq x y z
N MET A 1 -21.16 -23.54 13.78
CA MET A 1 -19.82 -23.24 13.23
C MET A 1 -19.23 -22.13 14.08
N SER A 2 -17.94 -22.21 14.46
CA SER A 2 -17.29 -21.13 15.22
C SER A 2 -17.03 -19.94 14.30
N THR A 3 -17.47 -18.75 14.69
CA THR A 3 -17.19 -17.51 13.97
C THR A 3 -15.68 -17.27 13.90
N LEU A 4 -15.14 -16.97 12.71
CA LEU A 4 -13.73 -16.63 12.57
C LEU A 4 -13.52 -15.15 12.90
N LYS A 5 -12.61 -14.88 13.83
CA LYS A 5 -12.30 -13.53 14.31
C LYS A 5 -11.11 -12.94 13.57
N PHE A 6 -11.30 -11.77 12.99
CA PHE A 6 -10.24 -10.90 12.48
C PHE A 6 -10.12 -9.68 13.40
N VAL A 7 -8.92 -9.15 13.54
CA VAL A 7 -8.68 -7.94 14.34
C VAL A 7 -8.10 -6.86 13.44
N ASP A 8 -8.57 -5.64 13.61
CA ASP A 8 -8.08 -4.42 12.97
C ASP A 8 -7.54 -3.47 14.03
N ILE A 9 -6.28 -3.09 13.93
CA ILE A 9 -5.65 -2.13 14.85
C ILE A 9 -5.24 -0.90 14.06
N CYS A 10 -6.01 0.17 14.21
CA CYS A 10 -5.90 1.38 13.39
C CYS A 10 -6.37 2.61 14.21
N PRO A 11 -5.50 3.57 14.55
CA PRO A 11 -5.88 4.71 15.39
C PRO A 11 -7.03 5.54 14.81
N GLU A 12 -7.14 5.60 13.49
CA GLU A 12 -8.08 6.42 12.74
C GLU A 12 -9.46 5.76 12.55
N GLY A 13 -9.69 4.58 13.14
CA GLY A 13 -10.91 3.79 12.99
C GLY A 13 -10.75 2.61 12.04
N LEU A 14 -11.86 1.92 11.75
CA LEU A 14 -11.83 0.68 10.98
C LEU A 14 -11.22 0.88 9.58
N SER A 15 -10.16 0.12 9.28
CA SER A 15 -9.47 0.24 7.99
C SER A 15 -10.36 -0.18 6.81
N VAL A 16 -10.05 0.32 5.61
CA VAL A 16 -10.80 0.00 4.38
C VAL A 16 -10.81 -1.51 4.11
N PHE A 17 -9.69 -2.18 4.33
CA PHE A 17 -9.58 -3.63 4.18
C PHE A 17 -10.51 -4.38 5.15
N SER A 18 -10.55 -3.93 6.40
CA SER A 18 -11.39 -4.52 7.44
C SER A 18 -12.89 -4.29 7.17
N LYS A 19 -13.27 -3.10 6.70
CA LYS A 19 -14.63 -2.82 6.20
C LYS A 19 -15.02 -3.75 5.04
N TYR A 20 -14.08 -4.01 4.12
CA TYR A 20 -14.30 -4.93 3.02
C TYR A 20 -14.45 -6.40 3.50
N LEU A 21 -13.68 -6.84 4.50
CA LEU A 21 -13.84 -8.18 5.06
C LEU A 21 -15.22 -8.38 5.70
N ASP A 22 -15.73 -7.38 6.42
CA ASP A 22 -17.10 -7.41 6.97
C ASP A 22 -18.15 -7.46 5.85
N PHE A 23 -17.99 -6.63 4.82
CA PHE A 23 -18.86 -6.63 3.64
C PHE A 23 -18.88 -8.01 2.95
N LEU A 24 -17.71 -8.59 2.70
CA LEU A 24 -17.58 -9.90 2.06
C LEU A 24 -18.19 -11.02 2.94
N SER A 25 -17.96 -10.97 4.25
CA SER A 25 -18.56 -11.90 5.22
C SER A 25 -20.07 -11.90 5.14
N GLN A 26 -20.69 -10.72 5.07
CA GLN A 26 -22.14 -10.57 4.94
C GLN A 26 -22.65 -11.08 3.59
N GLN A 27 -22.03 -10.65 2.49
CA GLN A 27 -22.46 -11.05 1.14
C GLN A 27 -22.38 -12.57 0.92
N LYS A 28 -21.39 -13.24 1.50
CA LYS A 28 -21.11 -14.66 1.30
C LYS A 28 -21.51 -15.55 2.50
N SER A 29 -22.07 -14.96 3.56
CA SER A 29 -22.44 -15.65 4.81
C SER A 29 -21.29 -16.47 5.41
N LEU A 30 -20.07 -15.92 5.43
CA LEU A 30 -18.84 -16.65 5.76
C LEU A 30 -18.62 -16.89 7.27
N GLY A 31 -19.49 -16.33 8.13
CA GLY A 31 -19.35 -16.45 9.58
C GLY A 31 -18.05 -15.80 10.08
N TRP A 32 -17.63 -14.70 9.47
CA TRP A 32 -16.48 -13.91 9.92
C TRP A 32 -16.96 -12.69 10.70
N SER A 33 -16.16 -12.25 11.66
CA SER A 33 -16.35 -11.00 12.39
C SER A 33 -15.03 -10.23 12.45
N VAL A 34 -15.08 -8.93 12.21
CA VAL A 34 -13.94 -8.04 12.44
C VAL A 34 -14.13 -7.26 13.75
N GLU A 35 -13.11 -7.28 14.60
CA GLU A 35 -13.04 -6.46 15.82
C GLU A 35 -12.02 -5.35 15.63
N HIS A 36 -12.35 -4.14 16.06
CA HIS A 36 -11.52 -2.96 15.87
C HIS A 36 -10.96 -2.43 17.20
N HIS A 37 -9.69 -2.03 17.17
CA HIS A 37 -9.02 -1.36 18.27
C HIS A 37 -8.18 -0.18 17.76
N ALA A 38 -8.17 0.92 18.52
CA ALA A 38 -7.34 2.08 18.18
C ALA A 38 -5.86 1.88 18.56
N THR A 39 -5.59 1.03 19.56
CA THR A 39 -4.25 0.82 20.14
C THR A 39 -3.85 -0.64 20.12
N PHE A 40 -2.54 -0.88 20.03
CA PHE A 40 -1.99 -2.23 20.02
C PHE A 40 -1.85 -2.81 21.43
N SER A 41 -2.29 -4.06 21.61
CA SER A 41 -1.89 -4.91 22.73
C SER A 41 -1.85 -6.37 22.30
N ALA A 42 -0.99 -7.17 22.92
CA ALA A 42 -0.88 -8.59 22.60
C ALA A 42 -2.15 -9.38 22.96
N GLU A 43 -2.87 -8.96 24.01
CA GLU A 43 -4.10 -9.60 24.49
C GLU A 43 -5.24 -9.49 23.48
N ILE A 44 -5.32 -8.36 22.76
CA ILE A 44 -6.31 -8.12 21.70
C ILE A 44 -6.20 -9.15 20.57
N MET A 45 -4.98 -9.68 20.35
CA MET A 45 -4.73 -10.70 19.34
C MET A 45 -5.24 -12.09 19.77
N GLU A 46 -5.60 -12.30 21.02
CA GLU A 46 -6.05 -13.61 21.50
C GLU A 46 -7.36 -14.03 20.82
N GLY A 47 -7.43 -15.31 20.42
CA GLY A 47 -8.56 -15.84 19.65
C GLY A 47 -8.66 -15.36 18.19
N ALA A 48 -7.89 -14.34 17.76
CA ALA A 48 -7.88 -13.88 16.38
C ALA A 48 -7.22 -14.90 15.44
N LEU A 49 -7.68 -14.92 14.19
CA LEU A 49 -7.10 -15.70 13.10
C LEU A 49 -5.96 -14.91 12.41
N ALA A 50 -6.18 -13.62 12.20
CA ALA A 50 -5.21 -12.67 11.68
C ALA A 50 -5.47 -11.28 12.27
N VAL A 51 -4.45 -10.45 12.25
CA VAL A 51 -4.52 -9.06 12.70
C VAL A 51 -4.04 -8.15 11.58
N LYS A 52 -4.85 -7.16 11.19
CA LYS A 52 -4.45 -6.05 10.33
C LYS A 52 -3.95 -4.92 11.23
N ILE A 53 -2.78 -4.37 10.90
CA ILE A 53 -2.14 -3.29 11.63
C ILE A 53 -2.01 -2.08 10.70
N ALA A 54 -2.36 -0.89 11.17
CA ALA A 54 -2.05 0.35 10.48
C ALA A 54 -0.52 0.54 10.45
N PRO A 55 0.11 0.78 9.27
CA PRO A 55 1.55 0.95 9.18
C PRO A 55 2.10 2.03 10.11
N SER A 56 1.33 3.07 10.42
CA SER A 56 1.67 4.13 11.39
C SER A 56 2.14 3.58 12.74
N LEU A 57 1.62 2.43 13.21
CA LEU A 57 1.97 1.80 14.48
C LEU A 57 3.29 1.00 14.48
N SER A 58 3.99 0.89 13.35
CA SER A 58 5.20 0.06 13.24
C SER A 58 6.30 0.45 14.24
N ASP A 59 6.51 1.75 14.49
CA ASP A 59 7.59 2.23 15.38
C ASP A 59 7.32 1.86 16.85
N GLU A 60 6.05 1.74 17.23
CA GLU A 60 5.64 1.31 18.57
C GLU A 60 5.77 -0.22 18.72
N ILE A 61 5.38 -0.97 17.70
CA ILE A 61 5.22 -2.43 17.77
C ILE A 61 6.55 -3.15 17.54
N LEU A 62 7.32 -2.77 16.51
CA LEU A 62 8.51 -3.51 16.10
C LEU A 62 9.56 -3.69 17.21
N PRO A 63 9.86 -2.69 18.08
CA PRO A 63 10.82 -2.85 19.17
C PRO A 63 10.44 -3.92 20.19
N GLN A 64 9.16 -4.30 20.26
CA GLN A 64 8.64 -5.30 21.19
C GLN A 64 8.82 -6.73 20.67
N LEU A 65 9.16 -6.88 19.38
CA LEU A 65 9.25 -8.18 18.71
C LEU A 65 10.68 -8.70 18.70
N ARG A 66 10.85 -9.98 19.06
CA ARG A 66 12.18 -10.63 19.09
C ARG A 66 12.71 -11.01 17.71
N VAL A 67 11.81 -11.34 16.79
CA VAL A 67 12.15 -11.85 15.46
C VAL A 67 11.35 -11.09 14.42
N LEU A 68 12.06 -10.49 13.46
CA LEU A 68 11.47 -9.76 12.35
C LEU A 68 11.87 -10.46 11.04
N PRO A 69 10.91 -10.81 10.17
CA PRO A 69 11.20 -11.23 8.81
C PRO A 69 12.01 -10.16 8.08
N THR A 70 12.85 -10.58 7.13
CA THR A 70 13.77 -9.68 6.41
C THR A 70 13.06 -8.44 5.87
N GLN A 71 11.94 -8.61 5.20
CA GLN A 71 11.16 -7.52 4.60
C GLN A 71 10.63 -6.50 5.63
N VAL A 72 10.09 -6.99 6.75
CA VAL A 72 9.63 -6.14 7.86
C VAL A 72 10.82 -5.40 8.48
N ARG A 73 11.95 -6.08 8.63
CA ARG A 73 13.18 -5.50 9.20
C ARG A 73 13.82 -4.46 8.28
N THR A 74 13.84 -4.68 6.97
CA THR A 74 14.46 -3.75 6.01
C THR A 74 13.60 -2.52 5.78
N SER A 75 12.28 -2.68 5.70
CA SER A 75 11.37 -1.55 5.59
C SER A 75 11.13 -0.87 6.95
N GLU A 76 11.36 -1.55 8.07
CA GLU A 76 10.92 -1.10 9.40
C GLU A 76 9.41 -0.77 9.39
N VAL A 77 8.61 -1.58 8.66
CA VAL A 77 7.15 -1.46 8.54
C VAL A 77 6.52 -2.84 8.65
N LEU A 78 5.40 -2.94 9.35
CA LEU A 78 4.50 -4.08 9.29
C LEU A 78 3.07 -3.60 9.00
N ASP A 79 2.25 -4.49 8.46
CA ASP A 79 0.84 -4.20 8.21
C ASP A 79 -0.11 -5.31 8.69
N SER A 80 0.46 -6.40 9.20
CA SER A 80 -0.31 -7.58 9.58
C SER A 80 0.46 -8.52 10.52
N PHE A 81 -0.30 -9.32 11.26
CA PHE A 81 0.19 -10.50 11.97
C PHE A 81 -0.60 -11.74 11.58
N PHE A 82 0.10 -12.86 11.48
CA PHE A 82 -0.47 -14.18 11.25
C PHE A 82 0.03 -15.16 12.30
N LYS A 83 -0.81 -16.12 12.68
CA LYS A 83 -0.40 -17.27 13.49
C LYS A 83 0.38 -18.24 12.62
N GLU A 84 1.60 -18.54 13.02
CA GLU A 84 2.41 -19.62 12.44
C GLU A 84 2.94 -20.50 13.59
N GLU A 85 3.67 -21.55 13.25
CA GLU A 85 4.24 -22.46 14.25
C GLU A 85 5.10 -21.67 15.26
N GLY A 86 4.69 -21.66 16.52
CA GLY A 86 5.40 -20.99 17.61
C GLY A 86 4.96 -19.57 17.94
N GLY A 87 3.96 -18.99 17.26
CA GLY A 87 3.35 -17.72 17.71
C GLY A 87 2.86 -16.79 16.60
N TRP A 88 2.74 -15.51 16.96
CA TRP A 88 2.37 -14.44 16.05
C TRP A 88 3.59 -13.88 15.33
N TYR A 89 3.53 -13.85 14.01
CA TYR A 89 4.62 -13.33 13.19
C TYR A 89 4.17 -12.08 12.42
N PRO A 90 4.97 -11.00 12.47
CA PRO A 90 4.66 -9.79 11.71
C PRO A 90 4.88 -10.05 10.21
N ARG A 91 4.08 -9.41 9.37
CA ARG A 91 4.20 -9.45 7.91
C ARG A 91 3.98 -8.06 7.33
N LEU A 92 4.45 -7.90 6.09
CA LEU A 92 4.26 -6.70 5.28
C LEU A 92 3.64 -7.10 3.94
N ILE A 93 2.34 -7.38 3.95
CA ILE A 93 1.62 -7.93 2.80
C ILE A 93 1.46 -6.88 1.69
N LEU A 94 1.36 -5.60 2.03
CA LEU A 94 1.25 -4.49 1.07
C LEU A 94 2.45 -4.45 0.13
N HIS A 95 3.65 -4.69 0.65
CA HIS A 95 4.84 -4.79 -0.18
C HIS A 95 4.73 -5.95 -1.19
N GLU A 96 4.33 -7.14 -0.72
CA GLU A 96 4.13 -8.29 -1.61
C GLU A 96 3.04 -8.03 -2.66
N ALA A 97 1.98 -7.30 -2.27
CA ALA A 97 0.87 -6.95 -3.14
C ALA A 97 1.31 -5.97 -4.25
N ILE A 98 1.94 -4.85 -3.89
CA ILE A 98 2.45 -3.87 -4.86
C ILE A 98 3.44 -4.55 -5.81
N ARG A 99 4.41 -5.30 -5.27
CA ARG A 99 5.41 -6.00 -6.10
C ARG A 99 4.75 -6.97 -7.09
N SER A 100 3.77 -7.75 -6.63
CA SER A 100 3.06 -8.71 -7.50
C SER A 100 2.31 -8.00 -8.62
N VAL A 101 1.63 -6.89 -8.33
CA VAL A 101 0.93 -6.08 -9.34
C VAL A 101 1.93 -5.52 -10.35
N LEU A 102 3.04 -4.91 -9.92
CA LEU A 102 4.03 -4.36 -10.83
C LEU A 102 4.66 -5.44 -11.73
N VAL A 103 5.00 -6.59 -11.18
CA VAL A 103 5.57 -7.71 -11.96
C VAL A 103 4.57 -8.25 -12.99
N GLN A 104 3.29 -8.31 -12.65
CA GLN A 104 2.27 -8.91 -13.52
C GLN A 104 1.79 -7.95 -14.60
N GLU A 105 1.57 -6.69 -14.24
CA GLU A 105 0.85 -5.68 -15.03
C GLU A 105 1.79 -4.62 -15.65
N ALA A 106 2.98 -4.41 -15.08
CA ALA A 106 3.97 -3.42 -15.55
C ALA A 106 5.23 -4.09 -16.13
N ARG A 107 5.03 -5.08 -17.01
CA ARG A 107 6.12 -5.92 -17.55
C ARG A 107 7.18 -5.17 -18.37
N ASP A 108 6.81 -4.06 -18.98
CA ASP A 108 7.71 -3.21 -19.76
C ASP A 108 8.10 -1.91 -19.03
N LEU A 109 7.96 -1.90 -17.70
CA LEU A 109 8.47 -0.81 -16.86
C LEU A 109 9.97 -0.59 -17.10
N ASP A 110 10.33 0.63 -17.52
CA ASP A 110 11.73 1.02 -17.73
C ASP A 110 12.41 1.32 -16.41
N ILE A 111 12.98 0.29 -15.77
CA ILE A 111 13.68 0.40 -14.48
C ILE A 111 14.94 1.29 -14.50
N ARG A 112 15.40 1.70 -15.70
CA ARG A 112 16.52 2.65 -15.84
C ARG A 112 16.06 4.08 -15.68
N ALA A 113 14.78 4.35 -15.92
CA ALA A 113 14.18 5.64 -15.59
C ALA A 113 13.91 5.67 -14.08
N PRO A 114 13.97 6.85 -13.46
CA PRO A 114 13.71 6.97 -12.03
C PRO A 114 12.25 6.69 -11.70
N GLY A 115 12.00 6.38 -10.43
CA GLY A 115 10.65 6.19 -9.89
C GLY A 115 10.28 7.32 -8.95
N PHE A 116 9.03 7.80 -9.03
CA PHE A 116 8.48 8.76 -8.08
C PHE A 116 7.55 8.06 -7.10
N VAL A 117 7.70 8.37 -5.82
CA VAL A 117 6.78 7.94 -4.77
C VAL A 117 6.26 9.16 -4.05
N VAL A 118 4.95 9.41 -4.18
CA VAL A 118 4.28 10.60 -3.66
C VAL A 118 3.59 10.24 -2.36
N GLY A 119 3.95 10.92 -1.27
CA GLY A 119 3.39 10.70 0.05
C GLY A 119 4.46 10.58 1.13
N GLU A 120 4.04 10.81 2.37
CA GLU A 120 4.93 11.00 3.52
C GLU A 120 4.87 9.85 4.54
N SER A 121 3.91 8.95 4.36
CA SER A 121 3.60 7.88 5.29
C SER A 121 4.55 6.69 5.18
N LYS A 122 4.39 5.70 6.06
CA LYS A 122 5.20 4.47 6.00
C LYS A 122 4.91 3.67 4.72
N GLU A 123 3.72 3.79 4.13
CA GLU A 123 3.35 3.22 2.84
C GLU A 123 4.21 3.77 1.70
N ALA A 124 4.61 5.04 1.73
CA ALA A 124 5.54 5.60 0.75
C ALA A 124 6.91 4.90 0.82
N ARG A 125 7.42 4.64 2.04
CA ARG A 125 8.63 3.84 2.24
C ARG A 125 8.47 2.42 1.73
N VAL A 126 7.31 1.80 1.92
CA VAL A 126 7.01 0.46 1.37
C VAL A 126 7.07 0.48 -0.16
N ALA A 127 6.38 1.43 -0.81
CA ALA A 127 6.38 1.57 -2.26
C ALA A 127 7.78 1.83 -2.82
N ALA A 128 8.57 2.71 -2.19
CA ALA A 128 9.95 2.98 -2.57
C ALA A 128 10.85 1.74 -2.41
N GLY A 129 10.66 0.97 -1.35
CA GLY A 129 11.33 -0.32 -1.16
C GLY A 129 11.02 -1.31 -2.28
N VAL A 130 9.75 -1.39 -2.71
CA VAL A 130 9.36 -2.24 -3.84
C VAL A 130 10.02 -1.78 -5.13
N LEU A 131 10.06 -0.47 -5.43
CA LEU A 131 10.74 0.04 -6.63
C LEU A 131 12.24 -0.28 -6.62
N ALA A 132 12.89 -0.18 -5.47
CA ALA A 132 14.29 -0.56 -5.30
C ALA A 132 14.50 -2.05 -5.59
N GLU A 133 13.65 -2.93 -5.08
CA GLU A 133 13.69 -4.38 -5.36
C GLU A 133 13.39 -4.72 -6.83
N MET A 134 12.60 -3.89 -7.51
CA MET A 134 12.36 -4.01 -8.95
C MET A 134 13.57 -3.57 -9.80
N GLY A 135 14.60 -2.99 -9.18
CA GLY A 135 15.84 -2.57 -9.85
C GLY A 135 15.85 -1.10 -10.28
N VAL A 136 14.90 -0.28 -9.81
CA VAL A 136 14.90 1.16 -10.05
C VAL A 136 16.04 1.80 -9.26
N SER A 137 17.08 2.24 -9.97
CA SER A 137 18.33 2.72 -9.34
C SER A 137 18.27 4.14 -8.76
N GLU A 138 17.26 4.93 -9.13
CA GLU A 138 17.06 6.29 -8.65
C GLU A 138 15.58 6.53 -8.33
N ILE A 139 15.28 6.85 -7.07
CA ILE A 139 13.92 6.96 -6.56
C ILE A 139 13.77 8.31 -5.86
N PHE A 140 12.77 9.08 -6.26
CA PHE A 140 12.42 10.35 -5.64
C PHE A 140 11.22 10.16 -4.72
N LEU A 141 11.40 10.51 -3.45
CA LEU A 141 10.33 10.63 -2.47
C LEU A 141 9.80 12.06 -2.54
N VAL A 142 8.51 12.22 -2.81
CA VAL A 142 7.88 13.51 -3.06
C VAL A 142 6.92 13.86 -1.91
N GLY A 143 7.21 14.97 -1.22
CA GLY A 143 6.49 15.43 -0.03
C GLY A 143 7.34 16.37 0.82
N ASP A 144 6.93 16.63 2.07
CA ASP A 144 7.70 17.43 3.03
C ASP A 144 9.08 16.79 3.32
N PRO A 145 10.20 17.46 3.01
CA PRO A 145 11.53 16.94 3.29
C PRO A 145 11.78 16.59 4.76
N ALA A 146 11.21 17.34 5.70
CA ALA A 146 11.39 17.09 7.13
C ALA A 146 10.77 15.74 7.55
N VAL A 147 9.66 15.35 6.92
CA VAL A 147 8.96 14.09 7.19
C VAL A 147 9.63 12.93 6.43
N LEU A 148 10.17 13.19 5.24
CA LEU A 148 10.75 12.17 4.38
C LEU A 148 12.21 11.81 4.69
N GLU A 149 12.99 12.70 5.32
CA GLU A 149 14.41 12.43 5.61
C GLU A 149 14.62 11.17 6.49
N PRO A 150 13.81 10.89 7.54
CA PRO A 150 13.85 9.61 8.24
C PRO A 150 13.58 8.41 7.32
N GLN A 151 12.59 8.51 6.43
CA GLN A 151 12.21 7.44 5.49
C GLN A 151 13.37 7.12 4.54
N LYS A 152 13.97 8.16 3.96
CA LYS A 152 15.15 8.08 3.08
C LYS A 152 16.34 7.44 3.77
N ASN A 153 16.60 7.80 5.03
CA ASN A 153 17.71 7.24 5.81
C ASN A 153 17.52 5.74 6.10
N ILE A 154 16.30 5.31 6.39
CA ILE A 154 15.99 3.88 6.56
C ILE A 154 16.24 3.13 5.25
N LEU A 155 15.68 3.62 4.14
CA LEU A 155 15.83 3.02 2.81
C LEU A 155 17.29 2.94 2.36
N SER A 156 18.04 4.03 2.48
CA SER A 156 19.43 4.14 2.01
C SER A 156 20.39 3.22 2.78
N ARG A 157 20.10 2.92 4.05
CA ARG A 157 20.91 1.98 4.86
C ARG A 157 20.74 0.53 4.40
N GLN A 158 19.59 0.18 3.84
CA GLN A 158 19.23 -1.21 3.53
C GLN A 158 19.37 -1.54 2.04
N GLN A 159 19.18 -0.56 1.16
CA GLN A 159 19.15 -0.73 -0.29
C GLN A 159 20.42 -0.15 -0.94
N LEU A 160 21.52 -0.89 -0.83
CA LEU A 160 22.82 -0.48 -1.37
C LEU A 160 22.77 -0.32 -2.90
N GLY A 161 23.36 0.77 -3.40
CA GLY A 161 23.42 1.06 -4.84
C GLY A 161 22.18 1.76 -5.40
N ILE A 162 21.15 2.00 -4.58
CA ILE A 162 19.97 2.79 -4.95
C ILE A 162 20.12 4.21 -4.43
N ARG A 163 19.84 5.20 -5.28
CA ARG A 163 19.86 6.62 -4.92
C ARG A 163 18.46 7.07 -4.54
N PHE A 164 18.25 7.37 -3.26
CA PHE A 164 17.01 7.98 -2.77
C PHE A 164 17.19 9.49 -2.65
N ASN A 165 16.39 10.23 -3.40
CA ASN A 165 16.34 11.68 -3.36
C ASN A 165 15.02 12.12 -2.72
N ILE A 166 15.02 13.25 -2.04
CA ILE A 166 13.80 13.90 -1.59
C ILE A 166 13.56 15.08 -2.51
N LEU A 167 12.29 15.27 -2.85
CA LEU A 167 11.87 16.33 -3.71
C LEU A 167 10.66 17.02 -3.09
N ASN A 168 10.78 18.33 -2.87
CA ASN A 168 9.64 19.15 -2.49
C ASN A 168 8.73 19.29 -3.71
N PRO A 169 7.41 19.08 -3.59
CA PRO A 169 6.46 19.31 -4.68
C PRO A 169 6.67 20.60 -5.48
N GLU A 170 7.05 21.70 -4.83
CA GLU A 170 7.32 22.98 -5.49
C GLU A 170 8.50 22.91 -6.48
N ASP A 171 9.49 22.04 -6.20
CA ASP A 171 10.70 21.85 -6.98
C ASP A 171 10.53 20.82 -8.12
N LEU A 172 9.36 20.18 -8.25
CA LEU A 172 9.07 19.25 -9.35
C LEU A 172 9.28 19.92 -10.70
N THR A 173 8.81 21.17 -10.79
CA THR A 173 8.86 21.95 -12.03
C THR A 173 10.27 22.22 -12.55
N LEU A 174 11.27 22.11 -11.66
CA LEU A 174 12.68 22.36 -11.95
C LEU A 174 13.45 21.11 -12.37
N GLN A 175 12.84 19.92 -12.28
CA GLN A 175 13.52 18.68 -12.65
C GLN A 175 13.51 18.45 -14.17
N ALA A 176 14.68 18.16 -14.73
CA ALA A 176 14.83 17.74 -16.13
C ALA A 176 14.60 16.22 -16.33
N VAL A 177 14.06 15.54 -15.32
CA VAL A 177 14.06 14.08 -15.22
C VAL A 177 12.67 13.54 -15.57
N SER A 178 12.61 12.52 -16.44
CA SER A 178 11.37 11.83 -16.79
C SER A 178 11.29 10.46 -16.09
N ALA A 179 10.39 10.33 -15.12
CA ALA A 179 10.20 9.10 -14.35
C ALA A 179 9.49 8.00 -15.17
N GLY A 180 9.86 6.75 -14.93
CA GLY A 180 9.23 5.57 -15.56
C GLY A 180 7.98 5.09 -14.82
N ILE A 181 7.86 5.41 -13.53
CA ILE A 181 6.71 5.05 -12.70
C ILE A 181 6.48 6.10 -11.60
N MET A 182 5.21 6.33 -11.29
CA MET A 182 4.76 7.10 -10.13
C MET A 182 3.84 6.23 -9.28
N ILE A 183 4.09 6.20 -7.97
CA ILE A 183 3.21 5.56 -6.99
C ILE A 183 2.74 6.62 -5.98
N ASN A 184 1.45 6.92 -5.97
CA ASN A 184 0.84 7.79 -4.97
C ASN A 184 0.35 6.96 -3.77
N THR A 185 0.72 7.40 -2.56
CA THR A 185 0.28 6.80 -1.30
C THR A 185 -0.44 7.79 -0.38
N MET A 186 -0.67 9.02 -0.84
CA MET A 186 -1.30 10.09 -0.07
C MET A 186 -2.69 10.40 -0.61
N ASP A 187 -3.65 10.70 0.27
CA ASP A 187 -4.95 11.23 -0.12
C ASP A 187 -4.79 12.68 -0.59
N LEU A 188 -4.63 12.86 -1.90
CA LEU A 188 -4.36 14.18 -2.47
C LEU A 188 -5.54 15.15 -2.35
N ARG A 189 -6.76 14.69 -2.01
CA ARG A 189 -7.92 15.58 -1.77
C ARG A 189 -7.66 16.52 -0.60
N GLN A 190 -6.92 16.03 0.40
CA GLN A 190 -6.53 16.81 1.57
C GLN A 190 -5.41 17.80 1.23
N ASN A 191 -4.74 17.61 0.10
CA ASN A 191 -3.58 18.39 -0.32
C ASN A 191 -3.80 18.99 -1.73
N LYS A 192 -4.75 19.94 -1.80
CA LYS A 192 -5.22 20.54 -3.06
C LYS A 192 -4.11 21.16 -3.91
N SER A 193 -3.05 21.69 -3.30
CA SER A 193 -1.90 22.26 -4.05
C SER A 193 -1.27 21.21 -4.96
N LEU A 194 -1.08 19.99 -4.47
CA LEU A 194 -0.52 18.88 -5.26
C LEU A 194 -1.47 18.41 -6.38
N LEU A 195 -2.78 18.48 -6.16
CA LEU A 195 -3.80 18.21 -7.19
C LEU A 195 -3.95 19.33 -8.22
N THR A 196 -3.67 20.59 -7.87
CA THR A 196 -3.72 21.70 -8.83
C THR A 196 -2.43 21.80 -9.64
N ASP A 197 -1.31 21.42 -9.04
CA ASP A 197 0.00 21.37 -9.69
C ASP A 197 0.26 20.02 -10.37
N LEU A 198 -0.72 19.48 -11.12
CA LEU A 198 -0.64 18.26 -11.99
C LEU A 198 0.50 18.29 -13.04
N SER A 199 1.37 19.28 -12.95
CA SER A 199 2.72 19.32 -13.51
C SER A 199 3.51 18.03 -13.34
N TYR A 200 3.23 17.17 -12.35
CA TYR A 200 3.85 15.86 -12.17
C TYR A 200 3.97 15.05 -13.46
N PHE A 201 2.93 15.04 -14.30
CA PHE A 201 2.93 14.25 -15.53
C PHE A 201 3.84 14.79 -16.61
N ASN A 202 4.19 16.08 -16.56
CA ASN A 202 5.22 16.64 -17.44
C ASN A 202 6.61 16.04 -17.15
N PHE A 203 6.79 15.47 -15.96
CA PHE A 203 8.01 14.79 -15.51
C PHE A 203 7.90 13.27 -15.60
N MET A 204 6.89 12.77 -16.31
CA MET A 204 6.75 11.35 -16.60
C MET A 204 7.20 11.04 -18.02
N LYS A 205 7.86 9.91 -18.19
CA LYS A 205 8.15 9.38 -19.53
C LYS A 205 6.83 8.99 -20.20
N ARG A 206 6.68 9.26 -21.49
CA ARG A 206 5.56 8.73 -22.28
C ARG A 206 5.44 7.22 -22.09
N SER A 207 4.21 6.74 -21.89
CA SER A 207 3.91 5.34 -21.58
C SER A 207 4.55 4.81 -20.28
N GLY A 208 5.00 5.71 -19.39
CA GLY A 208 5.32 5.38 -18.00
C GLY A 208 4.07 4.95 -17.22
N TYR A 209 4.27 4.46 -16.01
CA TYR A 209 3.20 3.91 -15.19
C TYR A 209 2.76 4.88 -14.09
N ALA A 210 1.45 4.94 -13.83
CA ALA A 210 0.89 5.62 -12.67
C ALA A 210 0.07 4.62 -11.84
N LEU A 211 0.34 4.56 -10.55
CA LEU A 211 -0.39 3.76 -9.57
C LEU A 211 -0.79 4.68 -8.42
N ASP A 212 -2.04 4.62 -8.01
CA ASP A 212 -2.51 5.22 -6.76
C ASP A 212 -2.90 4.09 -5.81
N LEU A 213 -2.50 4.17 -4.54
CA LEU A 213 -2.86 3.20 -3.51
C LEU A 213 -4.17 3.57 -2.77
N ASN A 214 -4.70 4.77 -3.00
CA ASN A 214 -5.97 5.19 -2.41
C ASN A 214 -7.15 4.52 -3.14
N LEU A 215 -8.00 3.84 -2.37
CA LEU A 215 -9.21 3.19 -2.88
C LEU A 215 -10.43 4.11 -2.91
N PHE A 216 -10.35 5.26 -2.22
CA PHE A 216 -11.41 6.27 -2.19
C PHE A 216 -10.84 7.66 -2.50
N PRO A 217 -11.60 8.50 -3.22
CA PRO A 217 -12.88 8.19 -3.86
C PRO A 217 -12.68 7.27 -5.07
N LEU A 218 -13.75 6.66 -5.58
CA LEU A 218 -13.67 5.75 -6.73
C LEU A 218 -13.22 6.51 -8.00
N GLU A 219 -13.67 7.74 -8.17
CA GLU A 219 -13.22 8.67 -9.21
C GLU A 219 -11.87 9.26 -8.80
N ASN A 220 -10.79 8.76 -9.40
CA ASN A 220 -9.44 9.16 -9.05
C ASN A 220 -8.89 10.16 -10.07
N LEU A 221 -8.96 11.45 -9.71
CA LEU A 221 -8.47 12.55 -10.55
C LEU A 221 -7.00 12.39 -10.95
N LEU A 222 -6.14 11.86 -10.08
CA LEU A 222 -4.73 11.63 -10.42
C LEU A 222 -4.62 10.63 -11.58
N LEU A 223 -5.36 9.52 -11.50
CA LEU A 223 -5.32 8.49 -12.55
C LEU A 223 -5.97 8.97 -13.85
N GLU A 224 -7.07 9.73 -13.79
CA GLU A 224 -7.67 10.33 -14.98
C GLU A 224 -6.71 11.26 -15.72
N GLU A 225 -6.00 12.11 -14.97
CA GLU A 225 -5.00 13.03 -15.55
C GLU A 225 -3.76 12.28 -16.06
N ALA A 226 -3.37 11.18 -15.40
CA ALA A 226 -2.31 10.31 -15.90
C ALA A 226 -2.67 9.69 -17.26
N GLU A 227 -3.90 9.20 -17.43
CA GLU A 227 -4.39 8.69 -18.72
C GLU A 227 -4.40 9.78 -19.79
N ARG A 228 -4.84 11.00 -19.45
CA ARG A 228 -4.82 12.16 -20.36
C ARG A 228 -3.39 12.55 -20.79
N ALA A 229 -2.40 12.26 -19.96
CA ALA A 229 -0.99 12.47 -20.24
C ALA A 229 -0.30 11.28 -20.96
N ASP A 230 -1.08 10.35 -21.53
CA ASP A 230 -0.60 9.14 -22.23
C ASP A 230 0.24 8.20 -21.34
N LEU A 231 -0.06 8.16 -20.03
CA LEU A 231 0.52 7.18 -19.11
C LEU A 231 -0.35 5.93 -19.01
N LYS A 232 0.28 4.82 -18.64
CA LYS A 232 -0.39 3.57 -18.33
C LYS A 232 -0.84 3.58 -16.87
N VAL A 233 -2.14 3.51 -16.63
CA VAL A 233 -2.70 3.49 -15.28
C VAL A 233 -2.82 2.06 -14.76
N LEU A 234 -2.36 1.86 -13.53
CA LEU A 234 -2.60 0.67 -12.73
C LEU A 234 -3.68 0.99 -11.70
N SER A 235 -4.80 0.26 -11.77
CA SER A 235 -5.92 0.47 -10.85
C SER A 235 -5.53 0.09 -9.40
N PRO A 236 -5.89 0.91 -8.38
CA PRO A 236 -5.71 0.57 -6.95
C PRO A 236 -6.36 -0.76 -6.57
N ILE A 237 -7.44 -1.13 -7.27
CA ILE A 237 -8.19 -2.37 -7.03
C ILE A 237 -7.29 -3.60 -7.24
N LEU A 238 -6.32 -3.54 -8.15
CA LEU A 238 -5.39 -4.64 -8.38
C LEU A 238 -4.53 -4.92 -7.15
N VAL A 239 -4.12 -3.86 -6.43
CA VAL A 239 -3.37 -3.98 -5.18
C VAL A 239 -4.28 -4.52 -4.08
N ALA A 240 -5.51 -4.00 -3.95
CA ALA A 240 -6.47 -4.47 -2.95
C ALA A 240 -6.87 -5.95 -3.16
N GLU A 241 -7.12 -6.35 -4.40
CA GLU A 241 -7.37 -7.75 -4.81
C GLU A 241 -6.20 -8.64 -4.42
N THR A 242 -4.99 -8.24 -4.83
CA THR A 242 -3.76 -9.01 -4.56
C THR A 242 -3.50 -9.11 -3.06
N PHE A 243 -3.69 -8.03 -2.30
CA PHE A 243 -3.56 -8.00 -0.85
C PHE A 243 -4.54 -8.98 -0.19
N THR A 244 -5.81 -8.95 -0.60
CA THR A 244 -6.86 -9.86 -0.13
C THR A 244 -6.49 -11.31 -0.40
N ARG A 245 -6.06 -11.61 -1.63
CA ARG A 245 -5.63 -12.95 -2.03
C ARG A 245 -4.46 -13.46 -1.19
N LEU A 246 -3.45 -12.61 -0.94
CA LEU A 246 -2.29 -12.98 -0.12
C LEU A 246 -2.66 -13.27 1.33
N TRP A 247 -3.66 -12.55 1.87
CA TRP A 247 -4.28 -12.86 3.17
C TRP A 247 -4.97 -14.22 3.16
N PHE A 248 -5.85 -14.46 2.19
CA PHE A 248 -6.59 -15.71 2.06
C PHE A 248 -5.67 -16.92 1.92
N GLN A 249 -4.64 -16.82 1.08
CA GLN A 249 -3.63 -17.86 0.91
C GLN A 249 -2.91 -18.20 2.23
N ARG A 250 -2.53 -17.20 3.02
CA ARG A 250 -1.87 -17.43 4.32
C ARG A 250 -2.77 -18.10 5.34
N LEU A 251 -4.04 -17.73 5.31
CA LEU A 251 -5.05 -18.31 6.20
C LEU A 251 -5.60 -19.64 5.73
N LYS A 252 -5.21 -20.08 4.52
CA LYS A 252 -5.80 -21.23 3.83
C LYS A 252 -7.33 -21.10 3.75
N LEU A 253 -7.81 -19.86 3.63
CA LEU A 253 -9.20 -19.48 3.45
C LEU A 253 -9.44 -19.11 1.99
N GLY A 254 -10.69 -19.18 1.56
CA GLY A 254 -11.08 -18.65 0.24
C GLY A 254 -10.45 -19.39 -0.94
N ASN A 255 -10.07 -20.66 -0.78
CA ASN A 255 -9.59 -21.50 -1.90
C ASN A 255 -10.62 -21.59 -3.04
N ASP A 256 -11.90 -21.39 -2.72
CA ASP A 256 -13.01 -21.41 -3.67
C ASP A 256 -13.36 -20.02 -4.22
N ILE A 257 -12.70 -18.95 -3.74
CA ILE A 257 -12.96 -17.57 -4.19
C ILE A 257 -11.90 -17.21 -5.24
N SER A 258 -12.34 -17.03 -6.50
CA SER A 258 -11.42 -16.69 -7.59
C SER A 258 -10.92 -15.24 -7.49
N ASN A 259 -9.84 -14.94 -8.22
CA ASN A 259 -9.34 -13.57 -8.34
C ASN A 259 -10.38 -12.63 -8.98
N GLU A 260 -11.10 -13.10 -10.01
CA GLU A 260 -12.17 -12.29 -10.62
C GLU A 260 -13.29 -12.01 -9.62
N GLU A 261 -13.60 -12.96 -8.74
CA GLU A 261 -14.59 -12.80 -7.70
C GLU A 261 -14.16 -11.80 -6.62
N ILE A 262 -12.90 -11.88 -6.16
CA ILE A 262 -12.33 -10.88 -5.23
C ILE A 262 -12.39 -9.48 -5.87
N ARG A 263 -11.98 -9.35 -7.14
CA ARG A 263 -12.04 -8.08 -7.87
C ARG A 263 -13.47 -7.57 -8.01
N ALA A 264 -14.42 -8.42 -8.36
CA ALA A 264 -15.82 -8.04 -8.52
C ALA A 264 -16.42 -7.55 -7.20
N THR A 265 -16.15 -8.25 -6.09
CA THR A 265 -16.63 -7.85 -4.76
C THR A 265 -16.00 -6.55 -4.29
N TRP A 266 -14.71 -6.30 -4.55
CA TRP A 266 -14.09 -4.99 -4.29
C TRP A 266 -14.78 -3.87 -5.07
N ASN A 267 -15.04 -4.07 -6.37
CA ASN A 267 -15.74 -3.07 -7.18
C ASN A 267 -17.13 -2.75 -6.62
N THR A 268 -17.89 -3.76 -6.21
CA THR A 268 -19.20 -3.57 -5.58
C THR A 268 -19.06 -2.81 -4.26
N PHE A 269 -18.15 -3.24 -3.38
CA PHE A 269 -17.88 -2.58 -2.11
C PHE A 269 -17.53 -1.09 -2.29
N LEU A 270 -16.62 -0.76 -3.20
CA LEU A 270 -16.20 0.61 -3.42
C LEU A 270 -17.34 1.47 -3.98
N LYS A 271 -18.16 0.95 -4.90
CA LYS A 271 -19.33 1.66 -5.45
C LYS A 271 -20.40 1.96 -4.40
N GLU A 272 -20.64 1.02 -3.49
CA GLU A 272 -21.63 1.19 -2.42
C GLU A 272 -21.14 2.17 -1.34
N ASN A 273 -19.83 2.25 -1.13
CA ASN A 273 -19.23 3.06 -0.06
C ASN A 273 -18.62 4.39 -0.55
N SER A 274 -18.48 4.61 -1.86
CA SER A 274 -17.92 5.85 -2.41
C SER A 274 -18.76 7.09 -2.15
N SER A 275 -20.08 6.94 -1.96
CA SER A 275 -21.01 8.05 -1.70
C SER A 275 -21.00 8.54 -0.25
N SER A 276 -20.32 7.81 0.64
CA SER A 276 -20.37 7.99 2.10
C SER A 276 -19.05 8.51 2.69
N VAL A 277 -18.08 8.89 1.84
CA VAL A 277 -16.73 9.37 2.22
C VAL A 277 -16.44 10.72 1.59
#